data_AF-A0A7J2T860-F1
#
_entry.id   AF-A0A7J2T860-F1
#
_cell.length_a   1.000
_cell.length_b   1.000
_cell.length_c   1.000
_cell.angle_alpha   90.00
_cell.angle_beta   90.00
_cell.angle_gamma   90.00
#
_symmetry.space_group_name_H-M   'P 1'
#
loop_
_entity.id
_entity.type
_entity.pdbx_description
1 polymer ?
#
loop_
_entity_poly.entity_id
_entity_poly.type
_entity_poly.pdbx_seq_one_letter_code
_entity_poly.pdbx_strand_id
1 'polypeptide(L)'
;KELPNLFKELKEQSVRELISRIVSRAEDMRKEELARALSMLGSIGDRERKVIDDLTHTILKRMLLPIVESLKAAALNGDEQLIEETVKLFGVEGVSLLKWSGANG
;
A
#
# COMPACT_ATOMS: atom_id res chain seq x y z
N LYS A 1 0.78 -31.82 6.84
CA LYS A 1 -0.15 -30.72 6.50
C LYS A 1 0.34 -29.34 6.97
N GLU A 2 1.39 -29.26 7.80
CA GLU A 2 1.88 -28.00 8.38
C GLU A 2 2.70 -27.14 7.40
N LEU A 3 3.54 -27.76 6.56
CA LEU A 3 4.39 -27.03 5.61
C LEU A 3 3.59 -26.20 4.57
N PRO A 4 2.53 -26.72 3.90
CA PRO A 4 1.74 -25.92 2.97
C PRO A 4 1.06 -24.71 3.62
N ASN A 5 0.58 -24.86 4.86
CA ASN A 5 -0.03 -23.75 5.60
C ASN A 5 0.99 -22.66 5.93
N LEU A 6 2.19 -23.06 6.36
CA LEU A 6 3.29 -22.13 6.62
C LEU A 6 3.65 -21.31 5.36
N PHE A 7 3.74 -21.96 4.19
CA PHE A 7 4.01 -21.24 2.93
C PHE A 7 2.91 -20.23 2.58
N LYS A 8 1.64 -20.58 2.82
CA LYS A 8 0.52 -19.66 2.62
C LYS A 8 0.62 -18.46 3.56
N GLU A 9 0.87 -18.68 4.84
CA GLU A 9 1.01 -17.61 5.85
C GLU A 9 2.15 -16.65 5.50
N LEU A 10 3.29 -17.19 5.05
CA LEU A 10 4.43 -16.39 4.58
C LEU A 10 4.07 -15.53 3.37
N LYS A 11 3.38 -16.09 2.36
CA LYS A 11 2.93 -15.33 1.18
C LYS A 11 2.00 -14.18 1.58
N GLU A 12 1.01 -14.45 2.43
CA GLU A 12 0.10 -13.41 2.92
C GLU A 12 0.84 -12.34 3.73
N GLN A 13 1.86 -12.72 4.50
CA GLN A 13 2.70 -11.78 5.23
C GLN A 13 3.48 -10.86 4.30
N SER A 14 4.10 -11.39 3.25
CA SER A 14 4.81 -10.57 2.23
C SER A 14 3.87 -9.58 1.55
N VAL A 15 2.63 -9.97 1.25
CA VAL A 15 1.64 -9.05 0.65
C VAL A 15 1.18 -7.98 1.65
N ARG A 16 1.01 -8.32 2.93
CA ARG A 16 0.74 -7.33 3.98
C ARG A 16 1.86 -6.31 4.11
N GLU A 17 3.11 -6.75 4.01
CA GLU A 17 4.28 -5.86 4.00
C GLU A 17 4.27 -4.93 2.79
N LEU A 18 4.02 -5.46 1.59
CA LEU A 18 3.88 -4.66 0.36
C LEU A 18 2.81 -3.57 0.51
N ILE A 19 1.61 -3.95 0.97
CA ILE A 19 0.51 -3.01 1.23
C ILE A 19 0.94 -1.92 2.20
N SER A 20 1.59 -2.30 3.31
CA SER A 20 2.05 -1.35 4.33
C SER A 20 3.03 -0.32 3.75
N ARG A 21 3.98 -0.76 2.92
CA ARG A 21 4.94 0.13 2.28
C ARG A 21 4.28 1.09 1.28
N ILE A 22 3.35 0.60 0.46
CA ILE A 22 2.58 1.43 -0.49
C ILE A 22 1.80 2.52 0.25
N VAL A 23 1.04 2.12 1.27
CA VAL A 23 0.22 3.04 2.07
C VAL A 23 1.09 4.07 2.78
N SER A 24 2.21 3.65 3.37
CA SER A 24 3.11 4.57 4.10
C SER A 24 3.71 5.62 3.17
N ARG A 25 4.24 5.21 2.02
CA ARG A 25 4.79 6.13 1.01
C ARG A 25 3.74 7.11 0.51
N ALA A 26 2.50 6.65 0.32
CA ALA A 26 1.40 7.48 -0.15
C ALA A 26 0.96 8.51 0.92
N GLU A 27 0.95 8.13 2.20
CA GLU A 27 0.68 9.05 3.31
C GLU A 27 1.79 10.08 3.50
N ASP A 28 3.06 9.70 3.32
CA ASP A 28 4.18 10.64 3.41
C ASP A 28 4.10 11.69 2.29
N MET A 29 3.83 11.26 1.05
CA MET A 29 3.57 12.17 -0.07
C MET A 29 2.38 13.10 0.20
N ARG A 30 1.29 12.57 0.77
CA ARG A 30 0.12 13.39 1.14
C ARG A 30 0.47 14.47 2.16
N LYS A 31 1.25 14.13 3.21
CA LYS A 31 1.68 15.09 4.23
C LYS A 31 2.56 16.19 3.64
N GLU A 32 3.48 15.83 2.76
CA GLU A 32 4.32 16.81 2.06
C GLU A 32 3.50 17.77 1.19
N GLU A 33 2.57 17.26 0.39
CA GLU A 33 1.70 18.11 -0.45
C GLU A 33 0.73 18.94 0.38
N LEU A 34 0.20 18.39 1.47
CA LEU A 34 -0.64 19.14 2.40
C LEU A 34 0.14 20.30 3.01
N ALA A 35 1.37 20.07 3.47
CA ALA A 35 2.23 21.12 4.01
C ALA A 35 2.50 22.22 2.97
N ARG A 36 2.80 21.84 1.71
CA ARG A 36 2.96 22.78 0.60
C ARG A 36 1.70 23.61 0.37
N ALA A 37 0.54 22.96 0.23
CA ALA A 37 -0.73 23.64 0.00
C ALA A 37 -1.11 24.60 1.14
N LEU A 38 -0.93 24.17 2.40
CA LEU A 38 -1.17 25.01 3.56
C LEU A 38 -0.22 26.21 3.61
N SER A 39 1.03 26.06 3.18
CA SER A 39 1.98 27.19 3.09
C SER A 39 1.56 28.21 2.02
N MET A 40 1.01 27.74 0.88
CA MET A 40 0.53 28.61 -0.21
C MET A 40 -0.71 29.42 0.17
N LEU A 41 -1.58 28.85 1.01
CA LEU A 41 -2.78 29.54 1.50
C LEU A 41 -2.47 30.63 2.55
N GLY A 42 -1.27 30.61 3.15
CA GLY A 42 -0.88 31.58 4.17
C GLY A 42 -1.66 31.40 5.47
N SER A 43 -2.21 32.49 6.01
CA SER A 43 -2.93 32.47 7.28
C SER A 43 -4.36 31.97 7.10
N ILE A 44 -4.60 30.70 7.45
CA ILE A 44 -5.91 30.08 7.55
C ILE A 44 -6.15 29.54 8.95
N GLY A 45 -7.43 29.47 9.38
CA GLY A 45 -7.81 28.97 10.68
C GLY A 45 -7.76 27.44 10.80
N ASP A 46 -7.94 26.95 12.01
CA ASP A 46 -7.91 25.51 12.32
C ASP A 46 -9.02 24.73 11.62
N ARG A 47 -10.18 25.37 11.40
CA ARG A 47 -11.30 24.75 10.69
C ARG A 47 -10.94 24.49 9.24
N GLU A 48 -10.38 25.48 8.54
CA GLU A 48 -9.96 25.35 7.15
C GLU A 48 -8.84 24.32 7.01
N ARG A 49 -7.85 24.34 7.92
CA ARG A 49 -6.78 23.31 7.98
C ARG A 49 -7.37 21.91 8.07
N LYS A 50 -8.33 21.71 8.98
CA LYS A 50 -8.98 20.42 9.19
C LYS A 50 -9.76 19.96 7.97
N VAL A 51 -10.53 20.83 7.32
CA VAL A 51 -11.29 20.48 6.12
C VAL A 51 -10.35 20.02 5.00
N ILE A 52 -9.21 20.70 4.81
CA ILE A 52 -8.23 20.33 3.78
C ILE A 52 -7.55 19.01 4.13
N ASP A 53 -7.13 18.81 5.38
CA ASP A 53 -6.54 17.54 5.83
C ASP A 53 -7.52 16.37 5.63
N ASP A 54 -8.78 16.51 6.08
CA ASP A 54 -9.83 15.51 5.92
C ASP A 54 -10.11 15.21 4.43
N LEU A 55 -10.09 16.23 3.56
CA LEU A 55 -10.24 16.08 2.11
C LEU A 55 -9.09 15.26 1.51
N THR A 56 -7.84 15.65 1.77
CA THR A 56 -6.68 14.93 1.23
C THR A 56 -6.63 13.48 1.69
N HIS A 57 -6.99 13.22 2.95
CA HIS A 57 -7.03 11.88 3.50
C HIS A 57 -8.16 11.04 2.89
N THR A 58 -9.33 11.64 2.63
CA THR A 58 -10.44 10.98 1.94
C THR A 58 -10.08 10.60 0.50
N ILE A 59 -9.40 11.49 -0.23
CA ILE A 59 -8.92 11.22 -1.59
C ILE A 59 -7.95 10.04 -1.56
N LEU A 60 -6.94 10.08 -0.68
CA LEU A 60 -5.95 9.02 -0.57
C LEU A 60 -6.58 7.67 -0.23
N LYS A 61 -7.48 7.63 0.76
CA LYS A 61 -8.22 6.42 1.14
C LYS A 61 -9.01 5.83 -0.02
N ARG A 62 -9.74 6.65 -0.77
CA ARG A 62 -10.55 6.19 -1.91
C ARG A 62 -9.69 5.64 -3.06
N MET A 63 -8.51 6.22 -3.31
CA MET A 63 -7.59 5.71 -4.32
C MET A 63 -6.92 4.41 -3.88
N LEU A 64 -6.52 4.29 -2.61
CA LEU A 64 -5.80 3.13 -2.10
C LEU A 64 -6.70 1.92 -1.83
N LEU A 65 -7.98 2.13 -1.49
CA LEU A 65 -8.91 1.04 -1.18
C LEU A 65 -8.94 -0.06 -2.26
N PRO A 66 -9.20 0.23 -3.56
CA PRO A 66 -9.25 -0.80 -4.58
C PRO A 66 -7.89 -1.51 -4.79
N ILE A 67 -6.77 -0.80 -4.59
CA ILE A 67 -5.43 -1.38 -4.69
C ILE A 67 -5.21 -2.39 -3.55
N VAL A 68 -5.54 -2.01 -2.32
CA VAL A 68 -5.42 -2.87 -1.14
C VAL A 68 -6.32 -4.11 -1.25
N GLU A 69 -7.55 -3.94 -1.72
CA GLU A 69 -8.49 -5.05 -1.95
C GLU A 69 -7.97 -6.01 -3.03
N SER A 70 -7.45 -5.48 -4.13
CA SER A 70 -6.89 -6.27 -5.23
C SER A 70 -5.68 -7.10 -4.77
N LEU A 71 -4.79 -6.51 -3.97
CA LEU A 71 -3.61 -7.21 -3.43
C LEU A 71 -3.99 -8.30 -2.42
N LYS A 72 -4.99 -8.04 -1.57
CA LYS A 72 -5.50 -9.07 -0.66
C LYS A 72 -6.13 -10.23 -1.43
N ALA A 73 -6.90 -9.94 -2.49
CA ALA A 73 -7.48 -10.97 -3.34
C ALA A 73 -6.39 -11.78 -4.07
N ALA A 74 -5.36 -11.12 -4.60
CA ALA A 74 -4.22 -11.78 -5.23
C ALA A 74 -3.48 -12.73 -4.29
N ALA A 75 -3.26 -12.32 -3.03
CA ALA A 75 -2.66 -13.19 -2.02
C ALA A 75 -3.48 -14.46 -1.76
N LEU A 76 -4.81 -14.34 -1.71
CA LEU A 76 -5.72 -15.46 -1.47
C LEU A 76 -5.80 -16.41 -2.67
N ASN A 77 -5.76 -15.86 -3.89
CA ASN A 77 -5.90 -16.61 -5.13
C ASN A 77 -4.57 -17.13 -5.70
N GLY A 78 -3.44 -16.72 -5.12
CA GLY A 78 -2.11 -17.07 -5.63
C GLY A 78 -1.76 -16.34 -6.94
N ASP A 79 -2.28 -15.13 -7.14
CA ASP A 79 -1.97 -14.29 -8.31
C ASP A 79 -0.60 -13.63 -8.15
N GLU A 80 0.42 -14.41 -8.46
CA GLU A 80 1.85 -14.04 -8.37
C GLU A 80 2.18 -12.87 -9.29
N GLN A 81 1.60 -12.87 -10.48
CA GLN A 81 1.87 -11.87 -11.51
C GLN A 81 1.42 -10.47 -11.06
N LEU A 82 0.19 -10.33 -10.53
CA LEU A 82 -0.29 -9.03 -10.06
C LEU A 82 0.60 -8.44 -8.96
N ILE A 83 1.08 -9.29 -8.05
CA ILE A 83 1.92 -8.87 -6.93
C ILE A 83 3.29 -8.40 -7.43
N GLU A 84 3.92 -9.14 -8.34
CA GLU A 84 5.19 -8.74 -8.95
C GLU A 84 5.08 -7.45 -9.77
N GLU A 85 4.01 -7.32 -10.56
CA GLU A 85 3.74 -6.10 -11.34
C GLU A 85 3.50 -4.90 -10.42
N THR A 86 2.81 -5.09 -9.30
CA THR A 86 2.59 -4.04 -8.30
C THR A 86 3.91 -3.59 -7.67
N VAL A 87 4.79 -4.54 -7.31
CA VAL A 87 6.13 -4.21 -6.76
C VAL A 87 6.91 -3.32 -7.72
N LYS A 88 6.90 -3.65 -9.02
CA LYS A 88 7.55 -2.85 -10.07
C LYS A 88 6.89 -1.48 -10.23
N LEU A 89 5.55 -1.44 -10.32
CA LEU A 89 4.78 -0.21 -10.54
C LEU A 89 4.99 0.81 -9.42
N PHE A 90 4.99 0.36 -8.16
CA PHE A 90 5.15 1.22 -7.00
C PHE A 90 6.61 1.38 -6.55
N GLY A 91 7.56 0.74 -7.24
CA GLY A 91 8.99 0.80 -6.93
C GLY A 91 9.30 0.37 -5.49
N VAL A 92 8.63 -0.67 -5.01
CA VAL A 92 8.71 -1.13 -3.61
C VAL A 92 9.76 -2.24 -3.49
N GLU A 93 11.01 -1.90 -3.76
CA GLU A 93 12.11 -2.87 -3.75
C GLU A 93 12.42 -3.38 -2.32
N GLY A 94 12.95 -4.60 -2.22
CA GLY A 94 13.34 -5.19 -0.93
C GLY A 94 12.16 -5.70 -0.08
N VAL A 95 10.96 -5.82 -0.63
CA VAL A 95 9.96 -6.75 -0.08
C VAL A 95 10.50 -8.15 -0.36
N SER A 96 10.76 -8.91 0.69
CA SER A 96 11.21 -10.28 0.55
C SER A 96 10.03 -11.12 0.02
N LEU A 97 9.92 -11.17 -1.31
CA LEU A 97 9.10 -12.15 -2.04
C LEU A 97 9.70 -13.56 -1.95
N LEU A 98 10.58 -13.82 -0.97
CA LEU A 98 11.23 -15.11 -0.79
C LEU A 98 10.19 -16.23 -0.89
N LYS A 99 10.33 -17.02 -1.95
CA LYS A 99 9.70 -18.32 -2.21
C LYS A 99 8.34 -18.35 -2.92
N TRP A 100 8.12 -17.46 -3.89
CA TRP A 100 7.06 -17.68 -4.89
C TRP A 100 7.48 -18.78 -5.90
N SER A 101 8.79 -18.93 -6.18
CA SER A 101 9.37 -19.91 -7.13
C SER A 101 9.63 -21.34 -6.63
N GLY A 102 9.09 -21.77 -5.48
CA GLY A 102 9.51 -23.01 -4.81
C GLY A 102 8.54 -24.19 -4.78
N ALA A 103 7.37 -24.13 -5.42
CA ALA A 103 6.34 -25.18 -5.32
C ALA A 103 6.01 -25.91 -6.63
N ASN A 104 6.77 -25.64 -7.70
CA ASN A 104 6.67 -26.36 -8.97
C ASN A 104 7.97 -27.16 -9.19
N GLY A 105 8.11 -28.23 -8.43
CA GLY A 105 9.16 -29.25 -8.53
C GLY A 105 8.70 -30.51 -7.82
#